data_AF-A0A923XA62-F1
#
_entry.id   AF-A0A923XA62-F1
#
_cell.length_a   1.000
_cell.length_b   1.000
_cell.length_c   1.000
_cell.angle_alpha   90.00
_cell.angle_beta   90.00
_cell.angle_gamma   90.00
#
_symmetry.space_group_name_H-M   'P 1'
#
loop_
_entity.id
_entity.type
_entity.pdbx_description
1 polymer ?
#
loop_
_entity_poly.entity_id
_entity_poly.type
_entity_poly.pdbx_seq_one_letter_code
_entity_poly.pdbx_strand_id
1 'polypeptide(L)'
;MNWIFYSILSISLGFFASAEAQVYRLKSSYNVRSSPHFTSKASDANDNILGTLNPGSKIKVLETKILRPSGVEAFRVEILETKSKVKSSSADEIWIRKSVNKDYVTTESGNSCETCGEKAINLSPSSEQNVSDLKSAAGQMKEFSADVIEHDPGTNRKTSSKTVADDSLEQRIKNYSVSSEVEKMIKAGKRKGAKSFAKCYRSVKEMLVHGGLLKKRFSSLAARYAKNDLQEFGFINLLATEPYASQITSPSLAPKGSVLVYSSGIACGGRGHSYEKDCGHVEVKLGEPGQPGYASDYKSNDAINETSASKRFGSKYKLIGVMVKPMDNE
;
A
#
# COMPACT_ATOMS: atom_id res chain seq x y z
N MET A 1 -42.50 -43.68 -42.00
CA MET A 1 -41.86 -44.26 -40.80
C MET A 1 -40.83 -43.28 -40.29
N ASN A 2 -41.04 -42.82 -39.04
CA ASN A 2 -40.12 -42.23 -38.05
C ASN A 2 -39.00 -41.28 -38.50
N TRP A 3 -39.24 -39.99 -38.26
CA TRP A 3 -38.18 -39.02 -37.96
C TRP A 3 -38.14 -38.81 -36.45
N ILE A 4 -37.03 -39.22 -35.81
CA ILE A 4 -36.79 -39.00 -34.38
C ILE A 4 -35.88 -37.78 -34.25
N PHE A 5 -36.42 -36.69 -33.71
CA PHE A 5 -35.65 -35.53 -33.23
C PHE A 5 -35.09 -35.84 -31.84
N TYR A 6 -33.76 -35.77 -31.67
CA TYR A 6 -33.13 -35.70 -30.36
C TYR A 6 -32.79 -34.23 -30.04
N SER A 7 -33.57 -33.63 -29.16
CA SER A 7 -33.25 -32.36 -28.50
C SER A 7 -32.37 -32.65 -27.29
N ILE A 8 -31.08 -32.30 -27.35
CA ILE A 8 -30.19 -32.29 -26.19
C ILE A 8 -30.35 -30.93 -25.51
N LEU A 9 -31.13 -30.91 -24.44
CA LEU A 9 -31.28 -29.77 -23.53
C LEU A 9 -30.10 -29.79 -22.55
N SER A 10 -29.04 -29.03 -22.85
CA SER A 10 -27.93 -28.82 -21.92
C SER A 10 -28.35 -27.84 -20.81
N ILE A 11 -28.74 -28.39 -19.65
CA ILE A 11 -28.95 -27.62 -18.42
C ILE A 11 -27.57 -27.37 -17.79
N SER A 12 -27.00 -26.21 -18.06
CA SER A 12 -25.85 -25.69 -17.31
C SER A 12 -26.32 -25.20 -15.94
N LEU A 13 -26.33 -26.10 -14.95
CA LEU A 13 -26.41 -25.72 -13.54
C LEU A 13 -25.15 -24.92 -13.16
N GLY A 14 -25.29 -23.59 -13.16
CA GLY A 14 -24.30 -22.69 -12.58
C GLY A 14 -24.20 -22.91 -11.08
N PHE A 15 -23.07 -23.43 -10.63
CA PHE A 15 -22.65 -23.37 -9.23
C PHE A 15 -22.47 -21.90 -8.82
N PHE A 16 -23.52 -21.28 -8.28
CA PHE A 16 -23.36 -20.09 -7.45
C PHE A 16 -22.91 -20.55 -6.07
N ALA A 17 -21.59 -20.59 -5.86
CA ALA A 17 -21.04 -20.67 -4.52
C ALA A 17 -21.49 -19.40 -3.77
N SER A 18 -22.46 -19.53 -2.88
CA SER A 18 -22.83 -18.47 -1.93
C SER A 18 -21.64 -18.24 -1.01
N ALA A 19 -20.81 -17.25 -1.34
CA ALA A 19 -19.76 -16.79 -0.45
C ALA A 19 -20.45 -16.24 0.82
N GLU A 20 -20.27 -16.92 1.94
CA GLU A 20 -20.75 -16.43 3.23
C GLU A 20 -20.20 -15.03 3.48
N ALA A 21 -21.11 -14.07 3.69
CA ALA A 21 -20.75 -12.68 3.87
C ALA A 21 -20.00 -12.50 5.20
N GLN A 22 -18.70 -12.29 5.13
CA GLN A 22 -17.83 -12.20 6.30
C GLN A 22 -18.03 -10.87 7.05
N VAL A 23 -18.22 -10.95 8.36
CA VAL A 23 -18.33 -9.81 9.28
C VAL A 23 -16.99 -9.56 9.96
N TYR A 24 -16.70 -8.28 10.16
CA TYR A 24 -15.35 -7.79 10.19
C TYR A 24 -15.23 -6.59 11.11
N ARG A 25 -14.23 -6.59 12.00
CA ARG A 25 -13.94 -5.45 12.89
C ARG A 25 -12.68 -4.70 12.46
N LEU A 26 -12.80 -3.39 12.26
CA LEU A 26 -11.70 -2.53 11.79
C LEU A 26 -10.68 -2.28 12.93
N LYS A 27 -9.38 -2.42 12.66
CA LYS A 27 -8.31 -2.05 13.62
C LYS A 27 -7.73 -0.63 13.41
N SER A 28 -8.02 0.02 12.28
CA SER A 28 -7.65 1.42 11.99
C SER A 28 -8.85 2.21 11.51
N SER A 29 -8.63 3.52 11.34
CA SER A 29 -9.53 4.35 10.59
C SER A 29 -9.50 4.04 9.09
N TYR A 30 -10.64 4.22 8.43
CA TYR A 30 -10.81 4.02 7.00
C TYR A 30 -11.70 5.10 6.40
N ASN A 31 -11.26 5.72 5.31
CA ASN A 31 -12.17 6.56 4.52
C ASN A 31 -13.19 5.70 3.78
N VAL A 32 -14.43 6.15 3.87
CA VAL A 32 -15.61 5.53 3.30
C VAL A 32 -15.97 6.27 2.03
N ARG A 33 -16.26 5.53 0.96
CA ARG A 33 -16.59 6.12 -0.34
C ARG A 33 -17.92 5.64 -0.90
N SER A 34 -18.56 6.46 -1.74
CA SER A 34 -19.78 6.10 -2.46
C SER A 34 -19.55 5.28 -3.73
N SER A 35 -18.29 5.03 -4.11
CA SER A 35 -17.95 4.30 -5.33
C SER A 35 -16.60 3.59 -5.22
N PRO A 36 -16.33 2.56 -6.06
CA PRO A 36 -15.04 1.87 -6.09
C PRO A 36 -13.92 2.68 -6.78
N HIS A 37 -14.12 3.97 -7.07
CA HIS A 37 -13.13 4.82 -7.71
C HIS A 37 -12.23 5.49 -6.67
N PHE A 38 -11.08 4.87 -6.38
CA PHE A 38 -10.06 5.40 -5.47
C PHE A 38 -8.98 6.21 -6.21
N THR A 39 -9.22 6.57 -7.48
CA THR A 39 -8.25 7.18 -8.40
C THR A 39 -8.16 8.71 -8.31
N SER A 40 -7.08 9.25 -8.88
CA SER A 40 -6.49 10.57 -8.65
C SER A 40 -6.99 11.73 -9.51
N LYS A 41 -8.00 11.57 -10.37
CA LYS A 41 -8.55 12.75 -11.07
C LYS A 41 -9.09 13.72 -10.02
N ALA A 42 -8.49 14.91 -9.96
CA ALA A 42 -8.71 15.84 -8.86
C ALA A 42 -10.17 16.28 -8.73
N SER A 43 -10.98 16.21 -9.80
CA SER A 43 -12.42 16.41 -9.77
C SER A 43 -13.14 15.32 -8.96
N ASP A 44 -12.81 14.05 -9.17
CA ASP A 44 -13.65 12.93 -8.73
C ASP A 44 -13.25 12.37 -7.35
N ALA A 45 -12.02 12.64 -6.90
CA ALA A 45 -11.42 11.99 -5.73
C ALA A 45 -12.00 12.41 -4.35
N ASN A 46 -12.78 13.49 -4.29
CA ASN A 46 -13.40 13.99 -3.04
C ASN A 46 -14.93 13.92 -3.05
N ASP A 47 -15.56 13.92 -4.21
CA ASP A 47 -17.02 13.90 -4.33
C ASP A 47 -17.61 12.54 -3.91
N ASN A 48 -16.77 11.52 -3.90
CA ASN A 48 -17.16 10.19 -3.42
C ASN A 48 -16.77 9.91 -1.97
N ILE A 49 -16.19 10.83 -1.18
CA ILE A 49 -15.84 10.54 0.24
C ILE A 49 -17.04 10.85 1.14
N LEU A 50 -17.60 9.81 1.75
CA LEU A 50 -18.76 9.89 2.65
C LEU A 50 -18.38 10.17 4.11
N GLY A 51 -17.15 9.84 4.49
CA GLY A 51 -16.64 10.06 5.84
C GLY A 51 -15.50 9.09 6.19
N THR A 52 -15.32 8.86 7.49
CA THR A 52 -14.25 7.99 8.01
C THR A 52 -14.84 7.05 9.06
N LEU A 53 -14.66 5.74 8.89
CA LEU A 53 -14.89 4.75 9.95
C LEU A 53 -13.71 4.77 10.90
N ASN A 54 -13.98 4.78 12.20
CA ASN A 54 -12.93 4.72 13.23
C ASN A 54 -12.57 3.26 13.58
N PRO A 55 -11.41 3.02 14.23
CA PRO A 55 -11.07 1.72 14.77
C PRO A 55 -12.19 1.18 15.67
N GLY A 56 -12.45 -0.12 15.58
CA GLY A 56 -13.52 -0.81 16.30
C GLY A 56 -14.86 -0.84 15.58
N SER A 57 -15.04 -0.11 14.47
CA SER A 57 -16.27 -0.19 13.66
C SER A 57 -16.46 -1.60 13.11
N LYS A 58 -17.71 -2.07 13.05
CA LYS A 58 -18.09 -3.36 12.46
C LYS A 58 -18.65 -3.15 11.07
N ILE A 59 -18.17 -3.97 10.14
CA ILE A 59 -18.60 -3.97 8.76
C ILE A 59 -18.89 -5.40 8.31
N LYS A 60 -19.77 -5.55 7.31
CA LYS A 60 -19.99 -6.80 6.58
C LYS A 60 -19.52 -6.60 5.15
N VAL A 61 -18.63 -7.46 4.66
CA VAL A 61 -18.15 -7.37 3.27
C VAL A 61 -19.17 -8.02 2.36
N LEU A 62 -19.71 -7.22 1.43
CA LEU A 62 -20.68 -7.64 0.42
C LEU A 62 -19.99 -8.06 -0.88
N GLU A 63 -18.87 -7.40 -1.22
CA GLU A 63 -18.13 -7.65 -2.44
C GLU A 63 -16.65 -7.30 -2.26
N THR A 64 -15.76 -8.04 -2.91
CA THR A 64 -14.34 -7.68 -3.04
C THR A 64 -14.02 -7.42 -4.50
N LYS A 65 -13.43 -6.26 -4.80
CA LYS A 65 -13.07 -5.84 -6.15
C LYS A 65 -11.59 -5.47 -6.23
N ILE A 66 -10.87 -6.05 -7.20
CA ILE A 66 -9.49 -5.64 -7.50
C ILE A 66 -9.55 -4.44 -8.44
N LEU A 67 -9.03 -3.31 -7.97
CA LEU A 67 -8.94 -2.07 -8.72
C LEU A 67 -7.79 -2.14 -9.72
N ARG A 68 -8.11 -2.09 -11.00
CA ARG A 68 -7.11 -1.94 -12.06
C ARG A 68 -6.86 -0.45 -12.34
N PRO A 69 -5.62 -0.03 -12.64
CA PRO A 69 -4.41 -0.85 -12.77
C PRO A 69 -3.63 -1.03 -11.46
N SER A 70 -4.08 -0.45 -10.35
CA SER A 70 -3.30 -0.40 -9.09
C SER A 70 -3.12 -1.75 -8.40
N GLY A 71 -3.87 -2.79 -8.78
CA GLY A 71 -3.86 -4.11 -8.13
C GLY A 71 -4.42 -4.08 -6.70
N VAL A 72 -5.00 -2.96 -6.29
CA VAL A 72 -5.48 -2.72 -4.93
C VAL A 72 -6.86 -3.35 -4.78
N GLU A 73 -7.07 -4.13 -3.74
CA GLU A 73 -8.40 -4.61 -3.41
C GLU A 73 -9.24 -3.53 -2.72
N ALA A 74 -10.54 -3.50 -3.02
CA ALA A 74 -11.54 -2.69 -2.37
C ALA A 74 -12.70 -3.57 -1.92
N PHE A 75 -13.31 -3.23 -0.79
CA PHE A 75 -14.48 -3.90 -0.28
C PHE A 75 -15.70 -3.01 -0.43
N ARG A 76 -16.77 -3.55 -1.00
CA ARG A 76 -18.12 -3.02 -0.79
C ARG A 76 -18.62 -3.54 0.54
N VAL A 77 -19.04 -2.65 1.43
CA VAL A 77 -19.34 -3.00 2.81
C VAL A 77 -20.67 -2.43 3.26
N GLU A 78 -21.32 -3.14 4.17
CA GLU A 78 -22.42 -2.65 4.98
C GLU A 78 -21.86 -2.28 6.36
N ILE A 79 -22.17 -1.08 6.86
CA ILE A 79 -21.72 -0.62 8.19
C ILE A 79 -22.74 -1.12 9.22
N LEU A 80 -22.31 -2.05 10.08
CA LEU A 80 -23.15 -2.61 11.14
C LEU A 80 -23.06 -1.78 12.43
N GLU A 81 -21.86 -1.29 12.75
CA GLU A 81 -21.61 -0.52 13.97
C GLU A 81 -20.52 0.53 13.71
N THR A 82 -20.80 1.79 14.03
CA THR A 82 -19.78 2.85 13.98
C THR A 82 -20.01 3.94 15.02
N LYS A 83 -18.92 4.53 15.50
CA LYS A 83 -18.92 5.74 16.36
C LYS A 83 -18.75 7.03 15.54
N SER A 84 -18.62 6.92 14.23
CA SER A 84 -18.36 8.04 13.32
C SER A 84 -19.64 8.51 12.63
N LYS A 85 -19.72 9.82 12.35
CA LYS A 85 -20.72 10.34 11.42
C LYS A 85 -20.26 10.04 9.99
N VAL A 86 -20.84 9.03 9.37
CA VAL A 86 -20.73 8.76 7.92
C VAL A 86 -21.97 9.37 7.27
N LYS A 87 -21.78 10.24 6.28
CA LYS A 87 -22.89 10.82 5.50
C LYS A 87 -23.35 9.78 4.48
N SER A 88 -24.22 8.88 4.88
CA SER A 88 -24.75 7.83 4.01
C SER A 88 -26.23 7.60 4.33
N SER A 89 -27.03 7.49 3.29
CA SER A 89 -28.37 6.92 3.34
C SER A 89 -28.28 5.38 3.27
N SER A 90 -29.31 4.67 3.73
CA SER A 90 -29.36 3.20 3.72
C SER A 90 -29.31 2.56 2.33
N ALA A 91 -29.38 3.36 1.25
CA ALA A 91 -29.33 2.91 -0.13
C ALA A 91 -27.98 3.17 -0.82
N ASP A 92 -27.05 3.88 -0.16
CA ASP A 92 -25.78 4.24 -0.78
C ASP A 92 -24.80 3.07 -0.75
N GLU A 93 -24.15 2.81 -1.89
CA GLU A 93 -23.04 1.87 -1.93
C GLU A 93 -21.88 2.42 -1.10
N ILE A 94 -21.36 1.61 -0.19
CA ILE A 94 -20.23 2.00 0.64
C ILE A 94 -19.00 1.16 0.29
N TRP A 95 -17.91 1.85 -0.05
CA TRP A 95 -16.65 1.25 -0.45
C TRP A 95 -15.52 1.67 0.49
N ILE A 96 -14.68 0.70 0.87
CA ILE A 96 -13.41 0.94 1.58
C ILE A 96 -12.26 0.26 0.85
N ARG A 97 -11.06 0.84 0.95
CA ARG A 97 -9.85 0.24 0.35
C ARG A 97 -9.30 -0.84 1.28
N LYS A 98 -8.99 -2.03 0.77
CA LYS A 98 -8.25 -3.05 1.52
C LYS A 98 -6.79 -2.64 1.65
N SER A 99 -6.26 -2.68 2.87
CA SER A 99 -4.86 -2.34 3.16
C SER A 99 -3.93 -3.52 2.85
N VAL A 100 -2.76 -3.24 2.28
CA VAL A 100 -1.78 -4.23 1.84
C VAL A 100 -1.02 -4.89 3.01
N ASN A 101 -0.94 -4.23 4.17
CA ASN A 101 -0.08 -4.68 5.29
C ASN A 101 -0.74 -5.72 6.23
N LYS A 102 -1.89 -6.32 5.89
CA LYS A 102 -2.64 -7.28 6.74
C LYS A 102 -2.99 -6.79 8.16
N ASP A 103 -2.77 -5.52 8.47
CA ASP A 103 -3.04 -4.94 9.79
C ASP A 103 -4.53 -4.90 10.14
N TYR A 104 -5.44 -5.37 9.27
CA TYR A 104 -6.86 -5.07 9.40
C TYR A 104 -7.79 -6.19 9.00
N VAL A 105 -8.91 -6.17 9.73
CA VAL A 105 -10.13 -6.97 9.62
C VAL A 105 -10.03 -8.39 10.18
N THR A 106 -10.34 -8.55 11.47
CA THR A 106 -10.60 -9.88 12.06
C THR A 106 -12.02 -10.28 11.73
N THR A 107 -12.19 -11.49 11.18
CA THR A 107 -13.50 -12.11 11.05
C THR A 107 -14.06 -12.37 12.44
N GLU A 108 -15.25 -11.86 12.76
CA GLU A 108 -15.99 -12.41 13.90
C GLU A 108 -16.53 -13.77 13.44
N SER A 109 -15.85 -14.87 13.81
CA SER A 109 -16.38 -16.22 13.58
C SER A 109 -17.63 -16.38 14.43
N GLY A 110 -18.80 -16.43 13.80
CA GLY A 110 -20.05 -16.78 14.45
C GLY A 110 -20.03 -18.26 14.86
N ASN A 111 -19.36 -18.59 15.96
CA ASN A 111 -19.57 -19.87 16.62
C ASN A 111 -20.73 -19.71 17.60
N SER A 112 -21.94 -19.95 17.12
CA SER A 112 -23.01 -20.51 17.95
C SER A 112 -23.35 -21.90 17.40
N CYS A 113 -22.48 -22.86 17.69
CA CYS A 113 -22.90 -24.26 17.80
C CYS A 113 -22.69 -24.64 19.27
N GLU A 114 -23.59 -24.15 20.12
CA GLU A 114 -23.84 -24.82 21.39
C GLU A 114 -24.48 -26.16 21.04
N THR A 115 -23.92 -27.24 21.59
CA THR A 115 -24.32 -28.65 21.44
C THR A 115 -23.87 -29.40 20.17
N CYS A 116 -22.61 -29.85 20.19
CA CYS A 116 -22.14 -31.19 19.78
C CYS A 116 -20.77 -31.34 20.46
N GLY A 117 -20.64 -31.99 21.62
CA GLY A 117 -20.69 -33.43 21.73
C GLY A 117 -19.28 -34.02 21.72
N GLU A 118 -18.65 -34.04 22.90
CA GLU A 118 -17.60 -34.97 23.37
C GLU A 118 -16.53 -35.51 22.38
N LYS A 119 -15.29 -35.06 22.57
CA LYS A 119 -14.24 -35.92 23.18
C LYS A 119 -12.99 -35.12 23.49
N ALA A 120 -12.70 -35.01 24.78
CA ALA A 120 -11.41 -34.57 25.28
C ALA A 120 -10.36 -35.64 24.96
N ILE A 121 -9.24 -35.22 24.35
CA ILE A 121 -7.94 -35.84 24.63
C ILE A 121 -7.02 -34.69 25.01
N ASN A 122 -6.81 -34.57 26.32
CA ASN A 122 -5.66 -33.88 26.90
C ASN A 122 -4.38 -34.46 26.29
N LEU A 123 -3.46 -33.59 25.87
CA LEU A 123 -2.03 -33.74 26.13
C LEU A 123 -1.34 -32.42 25.76
N SER A 124 -0.90 -31.72 26.80
CA SER A 124 0.13 -30.68 26.73
C SER A 124 1.49 -31.35 27.10
N PRO A 125 2.62 -30.63 27.12
CA PRO A 125 3.59 -30.55 26.03
C PRO A 125 4.95 -31.19 26.40
N SER A 126 5.72 -31.71 25.42
CA SER A 126 7.18 -31.80 25.56
C SER A 126 7.93 -32.19 24.29
N SER A 127 9.17 -31.69 24.25
CA SER A 127 10.39 -32.18 23.59
C SER A 127 10.58 -31.97 22.08
N GLU A 128 11.59 -31.13 21.82
CA GLU A 128 12.50 -31.10 20.69
C GLU A 128 12.95 -32.50 20.23
N GLN A 129 12.99 -32.74 18.93
CA GLN A 129 14.21 -33.06 18.16
C GLN A 129 13.90 -33.66 16.77
N ASN A 130 14.80 -33.34 15.84
CA ASN A 130 15.21 -34.06 14.63
C ASN A 130 14.48 -33.81 13.30
N VAL A 131 15.17 -32.95 12.54
CA VAL A 131 15.36 -32.92 11.10
C VAL A 131 15.73 -34.29 10.55
N SER A 132 14.92 -34.84 9.64
CA SER A 132 15.31 -35.58 8.43
C SER A 132 14.02 -36.05 7.73
N ASP A 133 14.11 -36.26 6.42
CA ASP A 133 13.08 -36.85 5.56
C ASP A 133 12.00 -35.92 5.00
N LEU A 134 12.35 -35.30 3.87
CA LEU A 134 11.46 -35.16 2.69
C LEU A 134 12.32 -34.76 1.47
N LYS A 135 13.27 -35.63 1.12
CA LYS A 135 13.88 -35.75 -0.22
C LYS A 135 13.53 -37.15 -0.73
N SER A 136 12.45 -37.28 -1.50
CA SER A 136 12.20 -38.38 -2.44
C SER A 136 10.85 -38.20 -3.13
N ALA A 137 10.85 -37.54 -4.30
CA ALA A 137 9.87 -37.54 -5.40
C ALA A 137 10.06 -36.21 -6.15
N ALA A 138 10.36 -36.09 -7.44
CA ALA A 138 10.31 -37.04 -8.54
C ALA A 138 11.41 -36.67 -9.53
N GLY A 139 12.28 -37.65 -9.82
CA GLY A 139 13.09 -37.69 -11.03
C GLY A 139 12.49 -38.74 -11.95
N GLN A 140 12.17 -38.32 -13.18
CA GLN A 140 11.86 -39.06 -14.41
C GLN A 140 11.10 -38.01 -15.26
N MET A 141 11.53 -37.52 -16.43
CA MET A 141 12.19 -38.17 -17.56
C MET A 141 13.07 -37.14 -18.32
N LYS A 142 14.36 -37.46 -18.53
CA LYS A 142 15.08 -37.18 -19.79
C LYS A 142 14.68 -38.30 -20.76
N GLU A 143 14.57 -38.16 -22.07
CA GLU A 143 15.61 -37.87 -23.07
C GLU A 143 14.96 -38.00 -24.48
N PHE A 144 15.72 -37.69 -25.54
CA PHE A 144 15.39 -37.55 -26.98
C PHE A 144 15.07 -36.10 -27.40
N SER A 145 15.87 -35.40 -28.21
CA SER A 145 16.93 -35.83 -29.13
C SER A 145 18.04 -34.79 -29.23
N ALA A 146 19.28 -35.26 -29.35
CA ALA A 146 20.43 -34.52 -29.83
C ALA A 146 20.51 -34.63 -31.36
N ASP A 147 20.85 -33.55 -32.07
CA ASP A 147 22.15 -33.37 -32.75
C ASP A 147 22.13 -32.38 -33.93
N VAL A 148 23.34 -31.88 -34.21
CA VAL A 148 23.84 -31.12 -35.38
C VAL A 148 23.88 -29.58 -35.29
N ILE A 149 24.96 -29.08 -34.65
CA ILE A 149 26.12 -28.29 -35.20
C ILE A 149 25.74 -27.06 -36.08
N GLU A 150 26.18 -25.79 -35.88
CA GLU A 150 27.54 -25.24 -35.67
C GLU A 150 27.53 -23.74 -35.22
N HIS A 151 28.66 -23.31 -34.63
CA HIS A 151 29.18 -21.96 -34.28
C HIS A 151 28.42 -20.63 -34.55
N ASP A 152 28.30 -19.79 -33.49
CA ASP A 152 28.78 -18.38 -33.44
C ASP A 152 28.77 -17.84 -31.97
N PRO A 153 29.86 -17.28 -31.40
CA PRO A 153 29.89 -16.79 -30.02
C PRO A 153 29.68 -15.27 -29.95
N GLY A 154 28.46 -14.84 -29.57
CA GLY A 154 28.27 -13.44 -29.22
C GLY A 154 26.83 -13.04 -29.00
N THR A 155 26.46 -12.86 -27.73
CA THR A 155 25.53 -11.84 -27.17
C THR A 155 24.74 -12.46 -26.02
N ASN A 156 25.27 -12.30 -24.81
CA ASN A 156 24.58 -12.68 -23.58
C ASN A 156 23.49 -11.64 -23.27
N ARG A 157 22.36 -11.71 -23.98
CA ARG A 157 21.17 -10.90 -23.69
C ARG A 157 20.40 -11.60 -22.58
N LYS A 158 20.59 -11.13 -21.35
CA LYS A 158 19.73 -11.44 -20.20
C LYS A 158 18.33 -10.88 -20.52
N THR A 159 17.47 -11.69 -21.11
CA THR A 159 16.08 -11.30 -21.41
C THR A 159 15.29 -11.33 -20.10
N SER A 160 15.42 -10.26 -19.33
CA SER A 160 14.50 -9.92 -18.25
C SER A 160 13.16 -9.58 -18.89
N SER A 161 12.17 -10.45 -18.69
CA SER A 161 10.78 -10.23 -19.08
C SER A 161 10.18 -9.04 -18.31
N LYS A 162 10.44 -7.83 -18.80
CA LYS A 162 9.79 -6.59 -18.35
C LYS A 162 8.40 -6.55 -19.00
N THR A 163 7.35 -6.49 -18.20
CA THR A 163 5.98 -6.51 -18.73
C THR A 163 5.54 -5.09 -19.13
N VAL A 164 4.67 -4.97 -20.14
CA VAL A 164 4.14 -3.67 -20.63
C VAL A 164 3.49 -2.82 -19.51
N ALA A 165 2.97 -3.46 -18.45
CA ALA A 165 2.41 -2.78 -17.29
C ALA A 165 3.48 -2.08 -16.42
N ASP A 166 4.69 -2.64 -16.35
CA ASP A 166 5.81 -2.06 -15.61
C ASP A 166 6.35 -0.80 -16.32
N ASP A 167 6.42 -0.84 -17.66
CA ASP A 167 6.83 0.30 -18.46
C ASP A 167 5.83 1.47 -18.35
N SER A 168 4.53 1.15 -18.26
CA SER A 168 3.48 2.13 -18.01
C SER A 168 3.63 2.81 -16.64
N LEU A 169 3.91 2.04 -15.58
CA LEU A 169 4.08 2.60 -14.24
C LEU A 169 5.37 3.44 -14.12
N GLU A 170 6.47 2.96 -14.71
CA GLU A 170 7.74 3.68 -14.72
C GLU A 170 7.60 5.05 -15.40
N GLN A 171 6.91 5.10 -16.53
CA GLN A 171 6.65 6.36 -17.22
C GLN A 171 5.83 7.30 -16.33
N ARG A 172 4.81 6.80 -15.63
CA ARG A 172 3.97 7.63 -14.75
C ARG A 172 4.72 8.17 -13.52
N ILE A 173 5.71 7.44 -13.02
CA ILE A 173 6.60 7.90 -11.95
C ILE A 173 7.57 8.97 -12.47
N LYS A 174 8.08 8.81 -13.71
CA LYS A 174 8.90 9.83 -14.37
C LYS A 174 8.11 11.12 -14.58
N ASN A 175 6.87 11.01 -15.10
CA ASN A 175 5.96 12.13 -15.28
C ASN A 175 5.71 12.88 -13.97
N TYR A 176 5.44 12.14 -12.88
CA TYR A 176 5.32 12.73 -11.55
C TYR A 176 6.57 13.55 -11.20
N SER A 177 7.76 12.97 -11.37
CA SER A 177 9.03 13.60 -10.99
C SER A 177 9.31 14.91 -11.74
N VAL A 178 8.81 15.05 -12.97
CA VAL A 178 8.98 16.25 -13.81
C VAL A 178 7.76 17.17 -13.85
N SER A 179 6.70 16.83 -13.11
CA SER A 179 5.43 17.58 -13.11
C SER A 179 5.57 18.99 -12.55
N SER A 180 4.68 19.88 -13.00
CA SER A 180 4.62 21.26 -12.48
C SER A 180 4.33 21.30 -10.97
N GLU A 181 3.58 20.30 -10.50
CA GLU A 181 3.15 20.08 -9.12
C GLU A 181 4.36 19.79 -8.23
N VAL A 182 5.23 18.87 -8.69
CA VAL A 182 6.47 18.52 -7.98
C VAL A 182 7.44 19.70 -7.98
N GLU A 183 7.58 20.43 -9.08
CA GLU A 183 8.44 21.63 -9.13
C GLU A 183 7.96 22.73 -8.16
N LYS A 184 6.64 22.98 -8.08
CA LYS A 184 6.04 23.90 -7.09
C LYS A 184 6.29 23.44 -5.65
N MET A 185 6.10 22.14 -5.37
CA MET A 185 6.39 21.54 -4.06
C MET A 185 7.86 21.71 -3.68
N ILE A 186 8.79 21.40 -4.59
CA ILE A 186 10.24 21.53 -4.39
C ILE A 186 10.63 22.99 -4.18
N LYS A 187 10.01 23.93 -4.91
CA LYS A 187 10.21 25.37 -4.70
C LYS A 187 9.83 25.80 -3.28
N ALA A 188 8.74 25.26 -2.71
CA ALA A 188 8.41 25.49 -1.30
C ALA A 188 9.42 24.83 -0.34
N GLY A 189 9.93 23.64 -0.65
CA GLY A 189 10.96 22.97 0.14
C GLY A 189 12.30 23.71 0.15
N LYS A 190 12.74 24.24 -1.00
CA LYS A 190 13.99 25.00 -1.13
C LYS A 190 14.03 26.28 -0.28
N ARG A 191 12.85 26.84 0.06
CA ARG A 191 12.67 28.02 0.93
C ARG A 191 12.78 27.70 2.43
N LYS A 192 12.85 26.43 2.83
CA LYS A 192 13.03 26.05 4.24
C LYS A 192 14.43 26.43 4.72
N GLY A 193 14.53 26.93 5.95
CA GLY A 193 15.80 27.25 6.59
C GLY A 193 16.57 25.98 6.99
N ALA A 194 17.79 26.14 7.53
CA ALA A 194 18.63 25.02 7.95
C ALA A 194 18.26 24.43 9.33
N LYS A 195 17.49 25.15 10.15
CA LYS A 195 17.13 24.74 11.52
C LYS A 195 15.75 24.08 11.57
N SER A 196 15.67 22.93 12.25
CA SER A 196 14.39 22.25 12.51
C SER A 196 13.58 22.90 13.63
N PHE A 197 12.25 22.81 13.51
CA PHE A 197 11.25 23.27 14.47
C PHE A 197 10.34 22.13 14.96
N ALA A 198 10.76 20.87 14.79
CA ALA A 198 10.00 19.66 15.11
C ALA A 198 8.59 19.62 14.50
N LYS A 199 8.42 20.16 13.29
CA LYS A 199 7.14 20.25 12.56
C LYS A 199 7.23 19.61 11.17
N CYS A 200 8.11 18.62 11.00
CA CYS A 200 8.42 17.99 9.71
C CYS A 200 7.16 17.61 8.93
N TYR A 201 6.21 16.92 9.57
CA TYR A 201 5.01 16.46 8.87
C TYR A 201 4.07 17.58 8.46
N ARG A 202 3.84 18.56 9.35
CA ARG A 202 3.06 19.75 9.01
C ARG A 202 3.67 20.48 7.81
N SER A 203 4.99 20.62 7.79
CA SER A 203 5.72 21.29 6.72
C SER A 203 5.61 20.52 5.40
N VAL A 204 5.70 19.19 5.42
CA VAL A 204 5.56 18.37 4.20
C VAL A 204 4.14 18.43 3.64
N LYS A 205 3.11 18.40 4.50
CA LYS A 205 1.72 18.64 4.06
C LYS A 205 1.54 20.01 3.42
N GLU A 206 2.18 21.04 3.97
CA GLU A 206 2.18 22.39 3.38
C GLU A 206 2.82 22.40 1.99
N MET A 207 3.95 21.72 1.81
CA MET A 207 4.63 21.61 0.53
C MET A 207 3.77 20.86 -0.50
N LEU A 208 3.13 19.75 -0.11
CA LEU A 208 2.24 18.98 -0.97
C LEU A 208 0.98 19.77 -1.39
N VAL A 209 0.42 20.56 -0.47
CA VAL A 209 -0.71 21.46 -0.80
C VAL A 209 -0.27 22.58 -1.72
N HIS A 210 0.90 23.18 -1.48
CA HIS A 210 1.43 24.23 -2.35
C HIS A 210 1.74 23.71 -3.76
N GLY A 211 2.19 22.46 -3.87
CA GLY A 211 2.39 21.77 -5.13
C GLY A 211 1.09 21.36 -5.84
N GLY A 212 -0.08 21.50 -5.22
CA GLY A 212 -1.34 21.01 -5.82
C GLY A 212 -1.49 19.47 -5.77
N LEU A 213 -0.53 18.75 -5.16
CA LEU A 213 -0.59 17.29 -5.01
C LEU A 213 -1.67 16.86 -4.00
N LEU A 214 -2.00 17.75 -3.06
CA LEU A 214 -3.11 17.64 -2.11
C LEU A 214 -3.98 18.91 -2.17
N LYS A 215 -5.31 18.77 -2.15
CA LYS A 215 -6.21 19.94 -2.03
C LYS A 215 -6.18 20.56 -0.64
N LYS A 216 -6.07 19.73 0.39
CA LYS A 216 -6.06 20.13 1.81
C LYS A 216 -5.17 19.21 2.63
N ARG A 217 -4.80 19.68 3.82
CA ARG A 217 -4.07 18.88 4.80
C ARG A 217 -5.04 17.90 5.46
N PHE A 218 -4.58 16.68 5.71
CA PHE A 218 -5.26 15.71 6.56
C PHE A 218 -4.72 15.81 8.02
N SER A 219 -5.46 15.26 8.98
CA SER A 219 -5.34 15.57 10.42
C SER A 219 -4.22 14.84 11.17
N SER A 220 -3.73 13.71 10.69
CA SER A 220 -2.75 12.84 11.38
C SER A 220 -1.52 13.63 11.87
N LEU A 221 -1.15 13.51 13.14
CA LEU A 221 -0.11 14.36 13.73
C LEU A 221 1.31 13.79 13.55
N ALA A 222 1.48 12.48 13.67
CA ALA A 222 2.79 11.82 13.58
C ALA A 222 3.21 11.57 12.12
N ALA A 223 4.49 11.83 11.82
CA ALA A 223 5.07 11.67 10.49
C ALA A 223 5.03 10.22 9.99
N ARG A 224 5.15 9.23 10.88
CA ARG A 224 5.08 7.81 10.51
C ARG A 224 3.79 7.44 9.74
N TYR A 225 2.70 8.18 9.97
CA TYR A 225 1.41 7.93 9.33
C TYR A 225 1.36 8.38 7.86
N ALA A 226 2.35 9.16 7.39
CA ALA A 226 2.44 9.61 5.99
C ALA A 226 2.36 8.50 4.97
N LYS A 227 2.88 7.31 5.28
CA LYS A 227 2.75 6.15 4.40
C LYS A 227 1.28 5.86 4.10
N ASN A 228 0.45 5.74 5.14
CA ASN A 228 -0.95 5.37 5.00
C ASN A 228 -1.78 6.56 4.53
N ASP A 229 -1.58 7.75 5.13
CA ASP A 229 -2.31 8.96 4.79
C ASP A 229 -2.16 9.28 3.29
N LEU A 230 -0.94 9.26 2.75
CA LEU A 230 -0.71 9.59 1.34
C LEU A 230 -1.27 8.52 0.38
N GLN A 231 -1.28 7.24 0.79
CA GLN A 231 -1.91 6.20 -0.02
C GLN A 231 -3.41 6.47 -0.25
N GLU A 232 -4.09 7.08 0.72
CA GLU A 232 -5.49 7.48 0.57
C GLU A 232 -5.70 8.59 -0.48
N PHE A 233 -4.65 9.35 -0.80
CA PHE A 233 -4.64 10.40 -1.81
C PHE A 233 -4.00 9.97 -3.15
N GLY A 234 -3.93 8.65 -3.38
CA GLY A 234 -3.46 8.07 -4.64
C GLY A 234 -1.95 7.97 -4.77
N PHE A 235 -1.20 8.18 -3.68
CA PHE A 235 0.23 7.86 -3.69
C PHE A 235 0.42 6.33 -3.61
N ILE A 236 1.52 5.86 -4.18
CA ILE A 236 2.02 4.49 -4.04
C ILE A 236 3.31 4.49 -3.22
N ASN A 237 3.58 3.38 -2.53
CA ASN A 237 4.84 3.19 -1.81
C ASN A 237 5.78 2.35 -2.66
N LEU A 238 6.86 2.95 -3.15
CA LEU A 238 7.83 2.27 -3.99
C LEU A 238 8.60 1.17 -3.25
N LEU A 239 8.73 1.27 -1.92
CA LEU A 239 9.33 0.19 -1.12
C LEU A 239 8.45 -1.06 -1.00
N ALA A 240 7.20 -0.99 -1.47
CA ALA A 240 6.27 -2.11 -1.52
C ALA A 240 5.84 -2.46 -2.96
N THR A 241 6.55 -1.94 -3.96
CA THR A 241 6.21 -2.09 -5.38
C THR A 241 7.45 -2.52 -6.15
N GLU A 242 7.46 -3.74 -6.70
CA GLU A 242 8.56 -4.16 -7.60
C GLU A 242 8.43 -3.49 -8.98
N PRO A 243 9.55 -3.27 -9.70
CA PRO A 243 10.94 -3.56 -9.31
C PRO A 243 11.56 -2.50 -8.36
N TYR A 244 10.81 -1.47 -7.96
CA TYR A 244 11.37 -0.35 -7.21
C TYR A 244 11.82 -0.70 -5.80
N ALA A 245 11.15 -1.66 -5.15
CA ALA A 245 11.52 -2.11 -3.82
C ALA A 245 12.94 -2.68 -3.77
N SER A 246 13.35 -3.40 -4.82
CA SER A 246 14.72 -3.91 -4.97
C SER A 246 15.74 -2.87 -5.45
N GLN A 247 15.29 -1.81 -6.14
CA GLN A 247 16.18 -0.76 -6.67
C GLN A 247 16.44 0.39 -5.67
N ILE A 248 15.45 0.74 -4.85
CA ILE A 248 15.55 1.85 -3.89
C ILE A 248 16.05 1.30 -2.56
N THR A 249 17.37 1.08 -2.50
CA THR A 249 18.05 0.56 -1.30
C THR A 249 18.42 1.65 -0.29
N SER A 250 18.32 2.93 -0.70
CA SER A 250 18.60 4.10 0.14
C SER A 250 17.69 5.27 -0.24
N PRO A 251 17.44 6.22 0.69
CA PRO A 251 16.65 7.41 0.37
C PRO A 251 17.33 8.32 -0.68
N SER A 252 18.65 8.26 -0.83
CA SER A 252 19.34 8.95 -1.93
C SER A 252 18.94 8.47 -3.32
N LEU A 253 18.54 7.21 -3.50
CA LEU A 253 18.08 6.65 -4.77
C LEU A 253 16.59 6.91 -5.05
N ALA A 254 15.87 7.51 -4.11
CA ALA A 254 14.46 7.79 -4.30
C ALA A 254 14.24 8.83 -5.43
N PRO A 255 13.14 8.71 -6.21
CA PRO A 255 12.80 9.68 -7.25
C PRO A 255 12.66 11.11 -6.72
N LYS A 256 12.98 12.09 -7.56
CA LYS A 256 12.75 13.50 -7.26
C LYS A 256 11.27 13.75 -6.92
N GLY A 257 11.03 14.56 -5.89
CA GLY A 257 9.70 14.88 -5.40
C GLY A 257 9.03 13.76 -4.60
N SER A 258 9.67 12.61 -4.40
CA SER A 258 9.12 11.59 -3.51
C SER A 258 9.06 12.09 -2.06
N VAL A 259 8.05 11.64 -1.33
CA VAL A 259 7.95 11.85 0.13
C VAL A 259 8.53 10.64 0.82
N LEU A 260 9.62 10.84 1.54
CA LEU A 260 10.33 9.84 2.31
C LEU A 260 9.75 9.80 3.72
N VAL A 261 9.37 8.62 4.18
CA VAL A 261 8.72 8.41 5.48
C VAL A 261 9.58 7.50 6.31
N TYR A 262 9.84 7.91 7.56
CA TYR A 262 10.68 7.18 8.49
C TYR A 262 9.91 6.82 9.75
N SER A 263 10.11 5.61 10.27
CA SER A 263 9.87 5.30 11.69
C SER A 263 11.09 5.71 12.49
N SER A 264 10.91 6.26 13.69
CA SER A 264 12.02 6.64 14.56
C SER A 264 12.07 5.84 15.87
N GLY A 265 10.94 5.24 16.26
CA GLY A 265 10.77 4.68 17.60
C GLY A 265 10.79 5.75 18.70
N ILE A 266 10.82 7.03 18.33
CA ILE A 266 10.86 8.16 19.25
C ILE A 266 9.45 8.64 19.46
N ALA A 267 8.97 8.55 20.69
CA ALA A 267 7.65 9.04 21.02
C ALA A 267 7.55 10.57 20.94
N CYS A 268 6.36 11.07 20.65
CA CYS A 268 6.04 12.50 20.75
C CYS A 268 4.58 12.70 21.14
N GLY A 269 4.29 13.92 21.58
CA GLY A 269 3.05 14.28 22.24
C GLY A 269 3.35 15.20 23.41
N GLY A 270 2.42 16.07 23.73
CA GLY A 270 2.53 17.07 24.80
C GLY A 270 1.15 17.42 25.34
N ARG A 271 1.09 18.18 26.44
CA ARG A 271 -0.15 18.53 27.16
C ARG A 271 -1.30 18.85 26.19
N GLY A 272 -2.36 18.03 26.22
CA GLY A 272 -3.55 18.19 25.38
C GLY A 272 -3.62 17.34 24.10
N HIS A 273 -2.59 16.54 23.77
CA HIS A 273 -2.61 15.63 22.62
C HIS A 273 -2.32 14.18 23.01
N SER A 274 -2.92 13.24 22.28
CA SER A 274 -2.64 11.81 22.42
C SER A 274 -1.15 11.53 22.22
N TYR A 275 -0.58 10.75 23.14
CA TYR A 275 0.81 10.35 23.09
C TYR A 275 1.03 9.32 21.97
N GLU A 276 1.95 9.62 21.06
CA GLU A 276 2.34 8.75 19.96
C GLU A 276 3.65 8.05 20.28
N LYS A 277 3.65 6.72 20.28
CA LYS A 277 4.84 5.91 20.64
C LYS A 277 6.00 5.99 19.64
N ASP A 278 5.74 6.45 18.43
CA ASP A 278 6.72 6.67 17.37
C ASP A 278 6.20 7.77 16.47
N CYS A 279 6.87 8.91 16.47
CA CYS A 279 6.47 10.03 15.65
C CYS A 279 7.08 10.04 14.27
N GLY A 280 8.13 9.25 14.07
CA GLY A 280 8.82 9.16 12.80
C GLY A 280 9.45 10.48 12.35
N HIS A 281 9.78 10.52 11.07
CA HIS A 281 10.16 11.74 10.34
C HIS A 281 9.65 11.65 8.91
N VAL A 282 9.56 12.79 8.25
CA VAL A 282 9.13 12.87 6.85
C VAL A 282 9.81 14.04 6.16
N GLU A 283 10.26 13.79 4.93
CA GLU A 283 10.92 14.79 4.10
C GLU A 283 10.65 14.54 2.61
N VAL A 284 10.83 15.57 1.79
CA VAL A 284 10.69 15.53 0.34
C VAL A 284 12.09 15.46 -0.27
N LYS A 285 12.30 14.54 -1.22
CA LYS A 285 13.50 14.49 -2.05
C LYS A 285 13.49 15.66 -3.04
N LEU A 286 14.46 16.56 -2.97
CA LEU A 286 14.51 17.78 -3.79
C LEU A 286 15.31 17.61 -5.09
N GLY A 287 16.37 16.80 -5.05
CA GLY A 287 17.22 16.51 -6.21
C GLY A 287 16.83 15.22 -6.91
N GLU A 288 17.42 14.98 -8.08
CA GLU A 288 17.34 13.69 -8.78
C GLU A 288 17.93 12.53 -7.95
N PRO A 289 17.65 11.25 -8.30
CA PRO A 289 18.30 10.11 -7.67
C PRO A 289 19.84 10.27 -7.62
N GLY A 290 20.42 9.99 -6.46
CA GLY A 290 21.85 10.16 -6.18
C GLY A 290 22.29 11.60 -5.88
N GLN A 291 21.44 12.61 -6.11
CA GLN A 291 21.77 14.02 -5.85
C GLN A 291 21.36 14.47 -4.44
N PRO A 292 22.09 15.41 -3.81
CA PRO A 292 21.72 15.93 -2.50
C PRO A 292 20.43 16.74 -2.54
N GLY A 293 19.88 17.00 -1.35
CA GLY A 293 18.77 17.93 -1.15
C GLY A 293 17.49 17.24 -0.67
N TYR A 294 17.11 17.60 0.55
CA TYR A 294 15.93 17.11 1.24
C TYR A 294 15.25 18.27 1.97
N ALA A 295 13.92 18.28 2.02
CA ALA A 295 13.18 19.27 2.80
C ALA A 295 12.11 18.62 3.68
N SER A 296 12.11 18.98 4.94
CA SER A 296 11.05 18.71 5.90
C SER A 296 10.53 20.05 6.43
N ASP A 297 10.61 20.30 7.74
CA ASP A 297 10.52 21.64 8.33
C ASP A 297 11.84 22.42 8.25
N TYR A 298 12.92 21.75 7.86
CA TYR A 298 14.21 22.33 7.50
C TYR A 298 14.71 21.75 6.17
N LYS A 299 15.73 22.38 5.58
CA LYS A 299 16.44 21.88 4.40
C LYS A 299 17.76 21.23 4.82
N SER A 300 18.08 20.11 4.20
CA SER A 300 19.31 19.35 4.40
C SER A 300 19.91 18.91 3.06
N ASN A 301 21.22 18.70 3.02
CA ASN A 301 21.87 18.05 1.88
C ASN A 301 21.69 16.53 1.92
N ASP A 302 21.62 15.95 3.12
CA ASP A 302 21.51 14.51 3.36
C ASP A 302 20.13 14.15 3.93
N ALA A 303 19.68 12.92 3.63
CA ALA A 303 18.49 12.33 4.23
C ALA A 303 18.70 12.16 5.75
N ILE A 304 17.63 12.20 6.54
CA ILE A 304 17.76 12.17 8.02
C ILE A 304 18.52 10.94 8.54
N ASN A 305 18.39 9.79 7.88
CA ASN A 305 19.06 8.54 8.24
C ASN A 305 20.46 8.40 7.63
N GLU A 306 20.84 9.28 6.69
CA GLU A 306 22.15 9.27 6.01
C GLU A 306 23.11 10.35 6.55
N THR A 307 22.63 11.23 7.44
CA THR A 307 23.49 12.25 8.08
C THR A 307 24.67 11.62 8.81
N SER A 308 25.79 12.36 8.87
CA SER A 308 26.99 11.92 9.60
C SER A 308 26.72 11.58 11.07
N ALA A 309 25.76 12.26 11.71
CA ALA A 309 25.32 11.94 13.06
C ALA A 309 24.57 10.60 13.12
N SER A 310 23.63 10.38 12.20
CA SER A 310 22.87 9.12 12.11
C SER A 310 23.77 7.92 11.81
N LYS A 311 24.81 8.09 10.99
CA LYS A 311 25.80 7.05 10.69
C LYS A 311 26.68 6.68 11.89
N ARG A 312 27.00 7.65 12.78
CA ARG A 312 27.86 7.43 13.95
C ARG A 312 27.14 6.80 15.14
N PHE A 313 25.83 7.02 15.29
CA PHE A 313 25.08 6.63 16.49
C PHE A 313 24.04 5.53 16.26
N GLY A 314 24.04 4.90 15.07
CA GLY A 314 22.99 3.96 14.66
C GLY A 314 21.69 4.71 14.37
N SER A 315 21.30 4.78 13.10
CA SER A 315 20.14 5.62 12.70
C SER A 315 18.87 5.16 13.42
N LYS A 316 18.35 6.00 14.32
CA LYS A 316 16.99 5.83 14.88
C LYS A 316 15.93 5.85 13.79
N TYR A 317 16.20 6.56 12.70
CA TYR A 317 15.29 6.68 11.57
C TYR A 317 15.49 5.53 10.59
N LYS A 318 14.45 4.69 10.49
CA LYS A 318 14.34 3.64 9.48
C LYS A 318 13.40 4.10 8.39
N LEU A 319 13.85 4.07 7.14
CA LEU A 319 12.99 4.38 5.98
C LEU A 319 11.91 3.30 5.87
N ILE A 320 10.64 3.71 5.91
CA ILE A 320 9.46 2.83 5.86
C ILE A 320 8.53 3.14 4.68
N GLY A 321 8.77 4.23 3.96
CA GLY A 321 8.02 4.57 2.76
C GLY A 321 8.76 5.52 1.84
N VAL A 322 8.61 5.29 0.54
CA VAL A 322 8.99 6.21 -0.53
C VAL A 322 7.74 6.45 -1.35
N MET A 323 7.09 7.58 -1.11
CA MET A 323 5.76 7.86 -1.62
C MET A 323 5.84 8.74 -2.86
N VAL A 324 5.24 8.28 -3.95
CA VAL A 324 5.06 9.05 -5.19
C VAL A 324 3.61 8.97 -5.64
N LYS A 325 3.14 9.94 -6.42
CA LYS A 325 1.79 9.95 -6.98
C LYS A 325 1.88 9.80 -8.49
N PRO A 326 1.79 8.57 -9.05
CA PRO A 326 1.96 8.36 -10.49
C PRO A 326 1.00 9.24 -11.30
N MET A 327 1.52 9.88 -12.35
CA MET A 327 0.78 10.80 -13.21
C MET A 327 0.78 10.30 -14.64
N ASP A 328 -0.37 10.38 -15.31
CA ASP A 328 -0.45 10.11 -16.74
C ASP A 328 0.20 11.27 -17.51
N ASN A 329 0.54 11.08 -18.78
CA ASN A 329 1.02 12.20 -19.61
C ASN A 329 -0.11 13.24 -19.71
N GLU A 330 0.21 14.50 -19.42
CA GLU A 330 -0.65 15.65 -19.78
C GLU A 330 -0.56 15.95 -21.27
#